data_AF-A0AAV8AQ68-F1
#
_entry.id   AF-A0AAV8AQ68-F1
#
_cell.length_a   1.000
_cell.length_b   1.000
_cell.length_c   1.000
_cell.angle_alpha   90.00
_cell.angle_beta   90.00
_cell.angle_gamma   90.00
#
_symmetry.space_group_name_H-M   'P 1'
#
loop_
_entity.id
_entity.type
_entity.pdbx_description
1 polymer ?
#
loop_
_entity_poly.entity_id
_entity_poly.type
_entity_poly.pdbx_seq_one_letter_code
_entity_poly.pdbx_strand_id
1 'polypeptide(L)'
;MHDIVYFKGNFYVLSMGNELYVVDFESKPKLIEVGPQVSIEGCPAQRYLIDFNGNLLLLERFCECVEEKKEELLNVTVGFNVMEPNLEENILYEWHHLDDFAVFLGKNSSIYVNSNHFPKCKTNGIYFTHPTYSFSAEKFGCHDLGVFDMTNKMISKFYSDEEFHPLVGSPVWLTPNPW
;
A
#
# COMPACT_ATOMS: atom_id res chain seq x y z
N MET A 1 -8.12 -10.93 -6.47
CA MET A 1 -7.73 -9.57 -6.88
C MET A 1 -7.20 -8.89 -5.64
N HIS A 2 -5.92 -8.52 -5.66
CA HIS A 2 -5.28 -7.76 -4.59
C HIS A 2 -5.59 -6.27 -4.71
N ASP A 3 -5.50 -5.71 -5.92
CA ASP A 3 -5.78 -4.29 -6.16
C ASP A 3 -6.13 -4.03 -7.64
N ILE A 4 -6.68 -2.84 -7.93
CA ILE A 4 -6.96 -2.35 -9.27
C ILE A 4 -6.70 -0.84 -9.35
N VAL A 5 -6.06 -0.38 -10.42
CA VAL A 5 -5.82 1.04 -10.66
C VAL A 5 -6.12 1.42 -12.11
N TYR A 6 -6.59 2.65 -12.32
CA TYR A 6 -6.69 3.24 -13.66
C TYR A 6 -5.41 4.01 -13.96
N PHE A 7 -4.70 3.64 -15.03
CA PHE A 7 -3.42 4.23 -15.40
C PHE A 7 -3.32 4.35 -16.92
N LYS A 8 -2.92 5.53 -17.42
CA LYS A 8 -2.71 5.82 -18.86
C LYS A 8 -3.78 5.24 -19.79
N GLY A 9 -5.05 5.40 -19.43
CA GLY A 9 -6.17 4.98 -20.27
C GLY A 9 -6.70 3.57 -19.99
N ASN A 10 -6.00 2.76 -19.19
CA ASN A 10 -6.30 1.35 -18.99
C ASN A 10 -6.53 1.01 -17.51
N PHE A 11 -7.31 -0.04 -17.25
CA PHE A 11 -7.44 -0.61 -15.91
C PHE A 11 -6.42 -1.72 -15.73
N TYR A 12 -5.54 -1.57 -14.74
CA TYR A 12 -4.56 -2.56 -14.35
C TYR A 12 -5.03 -3.30 -13.11
N VAL A 13 -5.01 -4.62 -13.14
CA VAL A 13 -5.51 -5.50 -12.08
C VAL A 13 -4.37 -6.36 -11.58
N LEU A 14 -4.13 -6.34 -10.27
CA LEU A 14 -3.24 -7.27 -9.61
C LEU A 14 -4.06 -8.45 -9.07
N SER A 15 -3.75 -9.66 -9.53
CA SER A 15 -4.44 -10.88 -9.08
C SER A 15 -3.97 -11.32 -7.68
N MET A 16 -4.56 -12.40 -7.14
CA MET A 16 -3.99 -13.06 -5.95
C MET A 16 -2.76 -13.94 -6.27
N GLY A 17 -2.55 -14.30 -7.54
CA GLY A 17 -1.44 -15.13 -8.00
C GLY A 17 -0.18 -14.32 -8.30
N ASN A 18 -0.20 -13.01 -8.06
CA ASN A 18 0.90 -12.06 -8.31
C ASN A 18 1.13 -11.76 -9.80
N GLU A 19 0.11 -12.01 -10.63
CA GLU A 19 0.11 -11.62 -12.03
C GLU A 19 -0.58 -10.25 -12.21
N LEU A 20 -0.02 -9.44 -13.11
CA LEU A 20 -0.58 -8.15 -13.50
C LEU A 20 -1.37 -8.33 -14.79
N TYR A 21 -2.58 -7.76 -14.83
CA TYR A 21 -3.46 -7.83 -15.99
C TYR A 21 -3.90 -6.43 -16.43
N VAL A 22 -4.16 -6.27 -17.73
CA VAL A 22 -4.93 -5.14 -18.27
C VAL A 22 -6.34 -5.62 -18.63
N VAL A 23 -7.35 -4.79 -18.34
CA VAL A 23 -8.73 -5.05 -18.76
C VAL A 23 -8.97 -4.51 -20.16
N ASP A 24 -9.29 -5.40 -21.09
CA ASP A 24 -9.75 -5.08 -22.45
C ASP A 24 -11.28 -5.00 -22.48
N PHE A 25 -11.82 -3.88 -22.97
CA PHE A 25 -13.25 -3.58 -23.05
C PHE A 25 -13.85 -3.64 -24.47
N GLU A 26 -13.11 -4.05 -25.51
CA GLU A 26 -13.56 -3.94 -26.91
C GLU A 26 -14.91 -4.61 -27.22
N SER A 27 -15.23 -5.72 -26.56
CA SER A 27 -16.51 -6.43 -26.78
C SER A 27 -17.09 -7.03 -25.51
N LYS A 28 -16.27 -7.74 -24.74
CA LYS A 28 -16.57 -8.23 -23.39
C LYS A 28 -15.32 -8.04 -22.54
N PRO A 29 -15.44 -7.61 -21.27
CA PRO A 29 -14.29 -7.48 -20.39
C PRO A 29 -13.47 -8.77 -20.36
N LYS A 30 -12.19 -8.66 -20.74
CA LYS A 30 -11.20 -9.75 -20.67
C LYS A 30 -9.97 -9.24 -19.95
N LEU A 31 -9.35 -10.14 -19.18
CA LEU A 31 -8.05 -9.88 -18.56
C LEU A 31 -6.96 -10.38 -19.49
N ILE A 32 -6.02 -9.51 -19.83
CA ILE A 32 -4.82 -9.82 -20.60
C ILE A 32 -3.63 -9.72 -19.66
N GLU A 33 -2.90 -10.80 -19.44
CA GLU A 33 -1.72 -10.80 -18.59
C GLU A 33 -0.63 -9.91 -19.21
N VAL A 34 0.00 -9.07 -18.39
CA VAL A 34 1.04 -8.13 -18.83
C VAL A 34 2.19 -8.08 -17.84
N GLY A 35 3.37 -7.82 -18.36
CA GLY A 35 4.55 -7.52 -17.55
C GLY A 35 5.05 -8.68 -16.69
N PRO A 36 6.04 -8.39 -15.83
CA PRO A 36 6.73 -9.40 -15.04
C PRO A 36 5.79 -10.08 -14.05
N GLN A 37 6.02 -11.37 -13.84
CA GLN A 37 5.50 -12.08 -12.67
C GLN A 37 6.07 -11.41 -11.42
N VAL A 38 5.18 -10.93 -10.54
CA VAL A 38 5.61 -10.27 -9.30
C VAL A 38 6.17 -11.34 -8.36
N SER A 39 7.41 -11.13 -7.92
CA SER A 39 8.10 -12.08 -7.03
C SER A 39 7.29 -12.38 -5.77
N ILE A 40 7.44 -13.62 -5.28
CA ILE A 40 6.86 -14.07 -4.00
C ILE A 40 7.93 -14.02 -2.89
N GLU A 41 9.16 -13.56 -3.18
CA GLU A 41 10.21 -13.45 -2.18
C GLU A 41 9.74 -12.56 -1.01
N GLY A 42 9.89 -13.09 0.21
CA GLY A 42 9.48 -12.40 1.43
C GLY A 42 7.98 -12.44 1.78
N CYS A 43 7.11 -13.05 0.94
CA CYS A 43 5.67 -13.23 1.20
C CYS A 43 4.97 -11.97 1.77
N PRO A 44 4.83 -10.89 0.98
CA PRO A 44 4.23 -9.66 1.48
C PRO A 44 2.78 -9.88 1.92
N ALA A 45 2.40 -9.22 3.01
CA ALA A 45 1.07 -9.32 3.61
C ALA A 45 0.00 -8.61 2.77
N GLN A 46 0.39 -7.56 2.04
CA GLN A 46 -0.52 -6.79 1.18
C GLN A 46 0.24 -6.15 0.03
N ARG A 47 -0.42 -6.01 -1.13
CA ARG A 47 0.12 -5.29 -2.28
C ARG A 47 -0.85 -4.21 -2.74
N TYR A 48 -0.29 -3.15 -3.34
CA TYR A 48 -1.04 -2.00 -3.83
C TYR A 48 -0.54 -1.58 -5.21
N LEU A 49 -1.45 -1.19 -6.08
CA LEU A 49 -1.15 -0.50 -7.33
C LEU A 49 -1.48 0.99 -7.19
N ILE A 50 -0.60 1.84 -7.72
CA ILE A 50 -0.84 3.29 -7.72
C ILE A 50 -0.39 3.90 -9.05
N ASP A 51 -1.20 4.81 -9.57
CA ASP A 51 -0.77 5.78 -10.59
C ASP A 51 -0.01 6.89 -9.85
N PHE A 52 1.31 6.84 -9.91
CA PHE A 52 2.20 7.76 -9.23
C PHE A 52 2.96 8.61 -10.24
N ASN A 53 2.59 9.89 -10.34
CA ASN A 53 3.27 10.88 -11.17
C ASN A 53 3.53 10.41 -12.61
N GLY A 54 2.56 9.72 -13.22
CA GLY A 54 2.67 9.20 -14.60
C GLY A 54 3.39 7.85 -14.72
N ASN A 55 3.70 7.19 -13.61
CA ASN A 55 4.28 5.85 -13.53
C ASN A 55 3.34 4.90 -12.79
N LEU A 56 3.32 3.63 -13.19
CA LEU A 56 2.56 2.60 -12.48
C LEU A 56 3.48 2.02 -11.43
N LEU A 57 3.18 2.20 -10.14
CA LEU A 57 3.97 1.60 -9.07
C LEU A 57 3.22 0.46 -8.40
N LEU A 58 3.99 -0.56 -8.04
CA LEU A 58 3.60 -1.67 -7.19
C LEU A 58 4.27 -1.48 -5.82
N LEU A 59 3.46 -1.45 -4.76
CA LEU A 59 3.95 -1.42 -3.39
C LEU A 59 3.67 -2.75 -2.71
N GLU A 60 4.69 -3.35 -2.12
CA GLU A 60 4.57 -4.54 -1.29
C GLU A 60 4.76 -4.17 0.16
N ARG A 61 3.83 -4.59 1.02
CA ARG A 61 3.87 -4.39 2.47
C ARG A 61 4.28 -5.68 3.16
N PHE A 62 5.31 -5.62 3.98
CA PHE A 62 5.77 -6.74 4.78
C PHE A 62 5.32 -6.56 6.23
N CYS A 63 4.82 -7.65 6.83
CA CYS A 63 4.40 -7.67 8.21
C CYS A 63 5.01 -8.86 8.95
N GLU A 64 5.24 -8.70 10.24
CA GLU A 64 5.67 -9.77 11.14
C GLU A 64 4.65 -9.98 12.25
N CYS A 65 4.52 -11.23 12.71
CA CYS A 65 3.75 -11.57 13.90
C CYS A 65 4.60 -11.29 15.14
N VAL A 66 4.17 -10.37 15.99
CA VAL A 66 4.79 -10.07 17.29
C VAL A 66 3.90 -10.53 18.44
N GLU A 67 4.50 -11.12 19.47
CA GLU A 67 3.81 -11.48 20.71
C GLU A 67 3.63 -10.25 21.59
N GLU A 68 2.39 -9.96 21.97
CA GLU A 68 2.11 -8.99 23.02
C GLU A 68 2.04 -9.63 24.41
N LYS A 69 2.11 -8.78 25.45
CA LYS A 69 2.14 -9.10 26.89
C LYS A 69 1.01 -10.01 27.41
N LYS A 70 0.06 -10.42 26.55
CA LYS A 70 -1.09 -11.28 26.85
C LYS A 70 -1.14 -12.59 26.04
N GLU A 71 -0.04 -13.03 25.45
CA GLU A 71 0.03 -14.24 24.59
C GLU A 71 -0.83 -14.11 23.31
N GLU A 72 -0.97 -12.88 22.79
CA GLU A 72 -1.75 -12.60 21.59
C GLU A 72 -0.83 -12.11 20.48
N LEU A 73 -0.99 -12.68 19.27
CA LEU A 73 -0.16 -12.37 18.11
C LEU A 73 -0.75 -11.18 17.34
N LEU A 74 0.04 -10.12 17.19
CA LEU A 74 -0.30 -8.96 16.36
C LEU A 74 0.57 -8.95 15.10
N ASN A 75 -0.06 -8.70 13.96
CA ASN A 75 0.68 -8.39 12.74
C ASN A 75 1.07 -6.92 12.77
N VAL A 76 2.36 -6.62 12.67
CA VAL A 76 2.90 -5.25 12.58
C VAL A 76 3.64 -5.07 11.27
N THR A 77 3.52 -3.91 10.67
CA THR A 77 4.27 -3.58 9.46
C THR A 77 5.74 -3.43 9.80
N VAL A 78 6.61 -4.06 9.01
CA VAL A 78 8.07 -3.99 9.19
C VAL A 78 8.78 -3.30 8.03
N GLY A 79 8.12 -3.18 6.87
CA GLY A 79 8.70 -2.45 5.74
C GLY A 79 7.86 -2.50 4.49
N PHE A 80 8.38 -1.81 3.46
CA PHE A 80 7.81 -1.76 2.14
C PHE A 80 8.88 -1.88 1.06
N ASN A 81 8.52 -2.58 -0.01
CA ASN A 81 9.20 -2.45 -1.30
C ASN A 81 8.31 -1.63 -2.23
N VAL A 82 8.92 -0.77 -3.03
CA VAL A 82 8.25 -0.02 -4.09
C VAL A 82 8.96 -0.38 -5.38
N MET A 83 8.18 -0.74 -6.40
CA MET A 83 8.70 -1.19 -7.68
C MET A 83 7.90 -0.60 -8.83
N GLU A 84 8.53 -0.47 -9.99
CA GLU A 84 7.90 -0.14 -11.25
C GLU A 84 7.99 -1.35 -12.19
N PRO A 85 6.86 -1.89 -12.71
CA PRO A 85 6.87 -2.90 -13.74
C PRO A 85 7.12 -2.27 -15.11
N ASN A 86 8.21 -2.67 -15.76
CA ASN A 86 8.40 -2.44 -17.18
C ASN A 86 7.75 -3.58 -17.97
N LEU A 87 6.63 -3.24 -18.61
CA LEU A 87 5.79 -4.20 -19.34
C LEU A 87 6.43 -4.66 -20.66
N GLU A 88 7.32 -3.87 -21.24
CA GLU A 88 8.01 -4.19 -22.49
C GLU A 88 9.18 -5.14 -22.26
N GLU A 89 10.00 -4.84 -21.26
CA GLU A 89 11.18 -5.64 -20.92
C GLU A 89 10.86 -6.83 -20.01
N ASN A 90 9.64 -6.88 -19.46
CA ASN A 90 9.21 -7.91 -18.53
C ASN A 90 10.08 -7.96 -17.26
N ILE A 91 10.39 -6.79 -16.69
CA ILE A 91 11.29 -6.61 -15.53
C ILE A 91 10.63 -5.69 -14.48
N LEU A 92 10.88 -5.96 -13.20
CA LEU A 92 10.55 -5.06 -12.08
C LEU A 92 11.79 -4.26 -11.68
N TYR A 93 11.68 -2.94 -11.67
CA TYR A 93 12.72 -2.07 -11.14
C TYR A 93 12.37 -1.61 -9.73
N GLU A 94 13.36 -1.61 -8.84
CA GLU A 94 13.20 -1.01 -7.51
C GLU A 94 13.06 0.52 -7.63
N TRP A 95 12.09 1.07 -6.91
CA TRP A 95 11.82 2.50 -6.88
C TRP A 95 12.24 3.07 -5.51
N HIS A 96 13.36 3.80 -5.50
CA HIS A 96 14.03 4.13 -4.23
C HIS A 96 13.52 5.40 -3.53
N HIS A 97 12.86 6.33 -4.24
CA HIS A 97 12.43 7.62 -3.68
C HIS A 97 11.10 8.10 -4.25
N LEU A 98 10.22 8.60 -3.38
CA LEU A 98 8.98 9.30 -3.73
C LEU A 98 9.20 10.82 -3.82
N ASP A 99 10.45 11.31 -3.72
CA ASP A 99 10.79 12.73 -3.73
C ASP A 99 9.88 13.56 -2.81
N ASP A 100 9.39 14.71 -3.29
CA ASP A 100 8.46 15.65 -2.64
C ASP A 100 7.03 15.11 -2.48
N PHE A 101 6.83 13.80 -2.52
CA PHE A 101 5.52 13.19 -2.39
C PHE A 101 5.40 12.34 -1.13
N ALA A 102 4.16 12.22 -0.65
CA ALA A 102 3.75 11.27 0.36
C ALA A 102 2.66 10.37 -0.24
N VAL A 103 2.80 9.06 -0.05
CA VAL A 103 1.84 8.06 -0.50
C VAL A 103 0.97 7.64 0.67
N PHE A 104 -0.33 7.52 0.46
CA PHE A 104 -1.32 7.09 1.43
C PHE A 104 -1.99 5.81 0.94
N LEU A 105 -1.74 4.71 1.65
CA LEU A 105 -2.24 3.39 1.33
C LEU A 105 -3.54 3.14 2.07
N GLY A 106 -4.63 3.04 1.33
CA GLY A 106 -5.98 2.84 1.86
C GLY A 106 -6.61 1.54 1.39
N LYS A 107 -7.66 1.12 2.10
CA LYS A 107 -8.47 -0.07 1.74
C LYS A 107 -9.10 0.04 0.35
N ASN A 108 -9.59 1.23 -0.01
CA ASN A 108 -10.37 1.43 -1.23
C ASN A 108 -9.53 2.01 -2.37
N SER A 109 -8.59 2.90 -2.04
CA SER A 109 -7.76 3.58 -3.00
C SER A 109 -6.46 4.00 -2.35
N SER A 110 -5.37 3.76 -3.06
CA SER A 110 -4.07 4.37 -2.76
C SER A 110 -3.98 5.70 -3.50
N ILE A 111 -3.46 6.72 -2.83
CA ILE A 111 -3.30 8.06 -3.40
C ILE A 111 -1.92 8.60 -3.03
N TYR A 112 -1.50 9.65 -3.73
CA TYR A 112 -0.30 10.40 -3.38
C TYR A 112 -0.60 11.89 -3.40
N VAL A 113 0.13 12.64 -2.59
CA VAL A 113 0.07 14.10 -2.56
C VAL A 113 1.47 14.67 -2.59
N ASN A 114 1.61 15.86 -3.17
CA ASN A 114 2.84 16.63 -3.02
C ASN A 114 2.91 17.17 -1.58
N SER A 115 3.91 16.76 -0.81
CA SER A 115 4.05 17.11 0.60
C SER A 115 4.31 18.59 0.83
N ASN A 116 4.79 19.34 -0.17
CA ASN A 116 4.97 20.79 -0.06
C ASN A 116 3.61 21.52 0.14
N HIS A 117 2.50 20.94 -0.32
CA HIS A 117 1.16 21.47 -0.06
C HIS A 117 0.58 21.06 1.30
N PHE A 118 1.20 20.09 1.97
CA PHE A 118 0.77 19.54 3.25
C PHE A 118 1.96 19.48 4.21
N PRO A 119 2.37 20.61 4.83
CA PRO A 119 3.62 20.69 5.59
C PRO A 119 3.70 19.78 6.84
N LYS A 120 2.59 19.15 7.23
CA LYS A 120 2.54 18.13 8.28
C LYS A 120 2.80 16.72 7.74
N CYS A 121 2.76 16.53 6.43
CA CYS A 121 3.10 15.27 5.77
C CYS A 121 4.61 15.16 5.59
N LYS A 122 5.12 13.98 5.89
CA LYS A 122 6.52 13.64 5.70
C LYS A 122 6.74 13.31 4.22
N THR A 123 7.62 14.07 3.60
CA THR A 123 8.20 13.80 2.28
C THR A 123 8.85 12.41 2.25
N ASN A 124 8.80 11.73 1.11
CA ASN A 124 9.31 10.37 0.95
C ASN A 124 8.68 9.36 1.93
N GLY A 125 7.44 9.63 2.35
CA GLY A 125 6.70 8.85 3.36
C GLY A 125 5.60 8.00 2.75
N ILE A 126 5.49 6.74 3.21
CA ILE A 126 4.36 5.85 2.93
C ILE A 126 3.51 5.73 4.18
N TYR A 127 2.33 6.32 4.15
CA TYR A 127 1.33 6.30 5.20
C TYR A 127 0.45 5.07 5.04
N PHE A 128 0.32 4.27 6.09
CA PHE A 128 -0.42 3.01 6.06
C PHE A 128 -1.36 2.86 7.24
N THR A 129 -2.46 2.14 7.01
CA THR A 129 -3.40 1.70 8.05
C THR A 129 -3.36 0.21 8.21
N HIS A 130 -3.99 -0.29 9.27
CA HIS A 130 -4.10 -1.72 9.54
C HIS A 130 -4.64 -2.49 8.32
N PRO A 131 -4.04 -3.66 7.96
CA PRO A 131 -4.49 -4.43 6.81
C PRO A 131 -5.84 -5.08 7.10
N THR A 132 -6.72 -5.11 6.10
CA THR A 132 -8.14 -5.47 6.26
C THR A 132 -8.43 -6.94 6.53
N TYR A 133 -7.43 -7.83 6.39
CA TYR A 133 -7.62 -9.28 6.44
C TYR A 133 -7.17 -9.93 7.74
N SER A 134 -6.75 -9.17 8.76
CA SER A 134 -6.38 -9.80 10.02
C SER A 134 -7.61 -10.00 10.91
N PHE A 135 -7.81 -11.25 11.35
CA PHE A 135 -8.76 -11.59 12.42
C PHE A 135 -8.51 -10.77 13.70
N SER A 136 -7.30 -10.21 13.87
CA SER A 136 -6.96 -9.32 14.99
C SER A 136 -7.65 -7.96 14.93
N ALA A 137 -8.07 -7.45 13.76
CA ALA A 137 -8.70 -6.13 13.66
C ALA A 137 -10.03 -6.04 14.43
N GLU A 138 -10.80 -7.13 14.49
CA GLU A 138 -12.07 -7.18 15.23
C GLU A 138 -11.89 -7.19 16.74
N LYS A 139 -10.74 -7.69 17.22
CA LYS A 139 -10.44 -7.87 18.64
C LYS A 139 -9.61 -6.71 19.22
N PHE A 140 -8.70 -6.16 18.43
CA PHE A 140 -7.70 -5.17 18.86
C PHE A 140 -7.86 -3.82 18.15
N GLY A 141 -8.77 -3.71 17.18
CA GLY A 141 -8.92 -2.53 16.33
C GLY A 141 -7.76 -2.33 15.36
N CYS A 142 -7.62 -1.11 14.86
CA CYS A 142 -6.62 -0.69 13.89
C CYS A 142 -5.23 -0.44 14.53
N HIS A 143 -4.55 -1.43 15.12
CA HIS A 143 -3.31 -1.19 15.87
C HIS A 143 -2.08 -0.87 14.99
N ASP A 144 -2.07 -1.33 13.72
CA ASP A 144 -0.93 -1.16 12.81
C ASP A 144 -1.09 0.08 11.90
N LEU A 145 -0.83 1.26 12.49
CA LEU A 145 -0.95 2.58 11.85
C LEU A 145 0.36 3.35 11.94
N GLY A 146 0.84 3.87 10.81
CA GLY A 146 2.05 4.69 10.85
C GLY A 146 2.48 5.23 9.50
N VAL A 147 3.73 5.71 9.49
CA VAL A 147 4.44 6.17 8.31
C VAL A 147 5.76 5.42 8.19
N PHE A 148 6.01 4.86 7.01
CA PHE A 148 7.31 4.32 6.62
C PHE A 148 8.10 5.42 5.89
N ASP A 149 9.27 5.74 6.41
CA ASP A 149 10.25 6.64 5.82
C ASP A 149 11.09 5.87 4.79
N MET A 150 10.91 6.14 3.50
CA MET A 150 11.68 5.49 2.45
C MET A 150 13.17 5.86 2.47
N THR A 151 13.54 7.02 3.02
CA THR A 151 14.93 7.49 3.10
C THR A 151 15.71 6.68 4.13
N ASN A 152 15.16 6.57 5.34
CA ASN A 152 15.82 5.90 6.45
C ASN A 152 15.39 4.43 6.61
N LYS A 153 14.40 3.98 5.83
CA LYS A 153 13.76 2.66 5.94
C LYS A 153 13.26 2.38 7.36
N MET A 154 12.70 3.39 8.01
CA MET A 154 12.20 3.33 9.38
C MET A 154 10.69 3.57 9.45
N ILE A 155 10.04 2.93 10.41
CA ILE A 155 8.61 3.11 10.68
C ILE A 155 8.42 3.99 11.91
N SER A 156 7.53 4.98 11.80
CA SER A 156 7.03 5.77 12.93
C SER A 156 5.55 5.45 13.12
N LYS A 157 5.19 4.87 14.28
CA LYS A 157 3.79 4.61 14.65
C LYS A 157 3.08 5.93 14.99
N PHE A 158 1.78 6.03 14.70
CA PHE A 158 0.98 7.22 15.08
C PHE A 158 0.54 7.24 16.54
N TYR A 159 0.38 6.07 17.13
CA TYR A 159 -0.01 5.91 18.53
C TYR A 159 0.99 4.99 19.20
N SER A 160 1.21 5.22 20.49
CA SER A 160 1.88 4.21 21.32
C SER A 160 0.94 3.03 21.55
N ASP A 161 1.50 1.86 21.84
CA ASP A 161 0.72 0.64 22.06
C ASP A 161 -0.23 0.75 23.29
N GLU A 162 0.00 1.74 24.16
CA GLU A 162 -0.82 2.03 25.35
C GLU A 162 -1.99 3.00 25.09
N GLU A 163 -1.95 3.76 23.99
CA GLU A 163 -2.92 4.82 23.66
C GLU A 163 -4.01 4.35 22.67
N PHE A 164 -3.93 3.11 22.20
CA PHE A 164 -4.80 2.62 21.14
C PHE A 164 -6.15 2.12 21.68
N HIS A 165 -7.26 2.58 21.06
CA HIS A 165 -8.60 2.10 21.39
C HIS A 165 -9.11 1.10 20.34
N PRO A 166 -9.54 -0.12 20.72
CA PRO A 166 -9.91 -1.20 19.79
C PRO A 166 -11.15 -0.92 18.92
N LEU A 167 -11.83 0.21 19.12
CA LEU A 167 -13.01 0.63 18.34
C LEU A 167 -12.71 1.67 17.26
N VAL A 168 -11.44 2.05 17.07
CA VAL A 168 -11.06 3.01 16.02
C VAL A 168 -11.06 2.28 14.68
N GLY A 169 -12.03 2.60 13.82
CA GLY A 169 -12.06 2.16 12.44
C GLY A 169 -10.90 2.73 11.62
N SER A 170 -10.62 2.13 10.46
CA SER A 170 -9.54 2.60 9.59
C SER A 170 -9.78 4.06 9.18
N PRO A 171 -8.79 4.96 9.37
CA PRO A 171 -8.96 6.37 9.05
C PRO A 171 -9.16 6.57 7.54
N VAL A 172 -9.97 7.58 7.19
CA VAL A 172 -10.03 8.10 5.82
C VAL A 172 -8.89 9.10 5.68
N TRP A 173 -7.97 8.85 4.73
CA TRP A 173 -6.76 9.65 4.58
C TRP A 173 -7.03 11.10 4.20
N LEU A 174 -7.87 11.30 3.18
CA LEU A 174 -8.27 12.62 2.71
C LEU A 174 -9.77 12.60 2.48
N THR A 175 -10.43 13.65 2.96
CA THR A 175 -11.83 13.94 2.62
C THR A 175 -11.85 15.19 1.74
N PRO A 176 -12.76 15.29 0.77
CA PRO A 176 -12.98 16.54 0.06
C PRO A 176 -13.27 17.65 1.07
N ASN A 177 -12.64 18.81 0.91
CA ASN A 177 -12.87 19.93 1.81
C ASN A 177 -14.38 20.26 1.83
N PRO A 178 -15.08 20.19 2.97
CA PRO A 178 -16.50 20.49 3.04
C PRO A 178 -16.69 22.01 3.11
N TRP A 179 -16.41 22.69 2.00
CA TRP A 179 -16.67 24.12 1.75
C TRP A 179 -15.90 25.12 2.61
#